data_AF-A3W3Z5-F1
#
_entry.id   AF-A3W3Z5-F1
#
_cell.length_a   1.000
_cell.length_b   1.000
_cell.length_c   1.000
_cell.angle_alpha   90.00
_cell.angle_beta   90.00
_cell.angle_gamma   90.00
#
_symmetry.space_group_name_H-M   'P 1'
#
loop_
_entity.id
_entity.type
_entity.pdbx_description
1 polymer ?
#
loop_
_entity_poly.entity_id
_entity_poly.type
_entity_poly.pdbx_seq_one_letter_code
_entity_poly.pdbx_strand_id
1 'polypeptide(L)'
;MSGDHQMSRLSVFTILSLLAISARAETLAMDCMLPLRPELATTPALLNEYGDDIRAEFNAYFDEAQTYLNCLAAASASAQAEVRLVLDAYQEMFQ
;
A
#
# COMPACT_ATOMS: atom_id res chain seq x y z
N MET A 1 -40.58 33.24 -9.42
CA MET A 1 -39.55 33.44 -8.39
C MET A 1 -39.08 32.09 -7.90
N SER A 2 -37.77 31.93 -7.80
CA SER A 2 -37.07 30.89 -7.04
C SER A 2 -36.90 29.52 -7.70
N GLY A 3 -36.25 29.54 -8.87
CA GLY A 3 -35.52 28.42 -9.48
C GLY A 3 -34.06 28.34 -9.00
N ASP A 4 -33.78 28.73 -7.76
CA ASP A 4 -32.42 29.03 -7.27
C ASP A 4 -31.87 28.05 -6.21
N HIS A 5 -32.59 26.97 -5.88
CA HIS A 5 -32.13 26.01 -4.86
C HIS A 5 -31.73 24.63 -5.38
N GLN A 6 -32.14 24.26 -6.60
CA GLN A 6 -31.85 22.92 -7.14
C GLN A 6 -30.48 22.86 -7.84
N MET A 7 -30.01 23.99 -8.38
CA MET A 7 -28.75 24.07 -9.13
C MET A 7 -27.51 24.17 -8.21
N SER A 8 -27.68 24.67 -6.99
CA SER A 8 -26.59 24.81 -6.02
C SER A 8 -26.16 23.48 -5.36
N ARG A 9 -27.05 22.48 -5.28
CA ARG A 9 -26.73 21.20 -4.65
C ARG A 9 -26.02 20.21 -5.57
N LEU A 10 -26.30 20.26 -6.88
CA LEU A 10 -25.59 19.46 -7.88
C LEU A 10 -24.15 19.93 -8.05
N SER A 11 -23.90 21.25 -7.94
CA SER A 11 -22.58 21.84 -8.15
C SER A 11 -21.55 21.47 -7.06
N VAL A 12 -21.98 21.31 -5.80
CA VAL A 12 -21.07 20.93 -4.70
C VAL A 12 -20.60 19.47 -4.83
N PHE A 13 -21.45 18.57 -5.33
CA PHE A 13 -21.09 17.16 -5.51
C PHE A 13 -20.08 16.96 -6.65
N THR A 14 -20.15 17.75 -7.73
CA THR A 14 -19.25 17.60 -8.87
C THR A 14 -17.82 18.07 -8.58
N ILE A 15 -17.65 19.07 -7.70
CA ILE A 15 -16.32 19.62 -7.36
C ILE A 15 -15.52 18.66 -6.47
N LEU A 16 -16.20 17.85 -5.63
CA LEU A 16 -15.54 16.92 -4.72
C LEU A 16 -14.91 15.70 -5.42
N SER A 17 -15.36 15.36 -6.64
CA SER A 17 -14.88 14.18 -7.38
C SER A 17 -13.58 14.41 -8.17
N LEU A 18 -13.17 15.67 -8.38
CA LEU A 18 -12.02 16.03 -9.23
C LEU A 18 -10.66 16.02 -8.48
N LEU A 19 -10.64 15.82 -7.17
CA LEU A 19 -9.43 15.89 -6.34
C LEU A 19 -8.75 14.54 -6.04
N ALA A 20 -9.20 13.44 -6.64
CA ALA A 20 -8.61 12.11 -6.40
C ALA A 20 -7.87 11.54 -7.62
N ILE A 21 -7.15 12.38 -8.38
CA ILE A 21 -6.03 11.87 -9.19
C ILE A 21 -4.88 11.69 -8.20
N SER A 22 -4.89 10.60 -7.45
CA SER A 22 -3.70 10.15 -6.76
C SER A 22 -2.70 9.80 -7.85
N ALA A 23 -1.73 10.69 -8.11
CA ALA A 23 -0.47 10.30 -8.72
C ALA A 23 0.12 9.23 -7.79
N ARG A 24 -0.18 7.96 -8.07
CA ARG A 24 0.44 6.86 -7.34
C ARG A 24 1.90 6.91 -7.74
N ALA A 25 2.75 7.38 -6.84
CA ALA A 25 4.17 7.18 -7.00
C ALA A 25 4.40 5.69 -7.25
N GLU A 26 5.12 5.36 -8.33
CA GLU A 26 5.48 3.98 -8.61
C GLU A 26 6.26 3.45 -7.41
N THR A 27 5.78 2.35 -6.86
CA THR A 27 6.52 1.63 -5.83
C THR A 27 7.36 0.59 -6.53
N LEU A 28 8.65 0.56 -6.28
CA LEU A 28 9.55 -0.47 -6.78
C LEU A 28 9.83 -1.47 -5.65
N ALA A 29 10.19 -2.71 -6.02
CA ALA A 29 10.53 -3.72 -5.03
C ALA A 29 11.72 -3.32 -4.14
N MET A 30 12.62 -2.47 -4.66
CA MET A 30 13.75 -1.91 -3.92
C MET A 30 13.35 -0.90 -2.84
N ASP A 31 12.12 -0.37 -2.89
CA ASP A 31 11.58 0.52 -1.85
C ASP A 31 11.03 -0.27 -0.64
N CYS A 32 10.86 -1.59 -0.79
CA CYS A 32 10.28 -2.44 0.23
C CYS A 32 11.35 -2.99 1.18
N MET A 33 11.29 -2.56 2.44
CA MET A 33 12.22 -2.98 3.49
C MET A 33 11.77 -4.28 4.14
N LEU A 34 12.61 -5.32 4.05
CA LEU A 34 12.39 -6.59 4.74
C LEU A 34 12.66 -6.41 6.25
N PRO A 35 11.71 -6.75 7.14
CA PRO A 35 11.93 -6.67 8.58
C PRO A 35 13.04 -7.58 9.07
N LEU A 36 13.69 -7.17 10.17
CA LEU A 36 14.68 -7.99 10.85
C LEU A 36 13.98 -9.14 11.58
N ARG A 37 14.42 -10.37 11.33
CA ARG A 37 13.88 -11.54 12.01
C ARG A 37 14.32 -11.56 13.49
N PRO A 38 13.39 -11.83 14.43
CA PRO A 38 13.75 -12.05 15.83
C PRO A 38 14.53 -13.35 16.04
N GLU A 39 15.25 -13.44 17.14
CA GLU A 39 15.93 -14.68 17.53
C GLU A 39 14.89 -15.76 17.89
N LEU A 40 15.02 -16.94 17.29
CA LEU A 40 14.04 -18.02 17.47
C LEU A 40 14.40 -18.96 18.62
N ALA A 41 15.67 -19.01 19.00
CA ALA A 41 16.15 -19.86 20.07
C ALA A 41 15.98 -19.16 21.42
N THR A 42 15.02 -19.62 22.23
CA THR A 42 14.83 -19.11 23.59
C THR A 42 14.75 -20.26 24.59
N THR A 43 15.46 -20.14 25.71
CA THR A 43 15.38 -21.11 26.81
C THR A 43 14.17 -20.81 27.70
N PRO A 44 13.63 -21.79 28.43
CA PRO A 44 12.55 -21.55 29.39
C PRO A 44 12.91 -20.50 30.47
N ALA A 45 14.18 -20.45 30.88
CA ALA A 45 14.66 -19.44 31.83
C ALA A 45 14.55 -18.02 31.24
N LEU A 46 14.99 -17.83 29.99
CA LEU A 46 14.87 -16.56 29.28
C LEU A 46 13.41 -16.17 29.04
N LEU A 47 12.53 -17.12 28.70
CA LEU A 47 11.09 -16.82 28.55
C LEU A 47 10.43 -16.41 29.86
N ASN A 48 10.87 -16.98 30.98
CA ASN A 48 10.34 -16.62 32.30
C ASN A 48 10.82 -15.24 32.75
N GLU A 49 12.04 -14.84 32.38
CA GLU A 49 12.64 -13.56 32.78
C GLU A 49 12.30 -12.41 31.81
N TYR A 50 12.25 -12.68 30.51
CA TYR A 50 12.13 -11.67 29.43
C TYR A 50 10.95 -11.93 28.48
N GLY A 51 9.96 -12.73 28.89
CA GLY A 51 8.87 -13.17 28.01
C GLY A 51 8.06 -12.04 27.37
N ASP A 52 7.88 -10.92 28.07
CA ASP A 52 7.16 -9.75 27.54
C ASP A 52 7.97 -9.01 26.47
N ASP A 53 9.27 -8.83 26.68
CA ASP A 53 10.17 -8.20 25.71
C ASP A 53 10.29 -9.04 24.43
N ILE A 54 10.44 -10.35 24.58
CA ILE A 54 10.48 -11.31 23.46
C ILE A 54 9.15 -11.26 22.69
N ARG A 55 8.01 -11.22 23.40
CA ARG A 55 6.70 -11.09 22.75
C ARG A 55 6.57 -9.77 21.98
N ALA A 56 7.08 -8.67 22.53
CA ALA A 56 7.08 -7.38 21.88
C ALA A 56 7.92 -7.39 20.59
N GLU A 57 9.10 -8.04 20.61
CA GLU A 57 9.96 -8.20 19.43
C GLU A 57 9.25 -8.97 18.29
N PHE A 58 8.60 -10.08 18.62
CA PHE A 58 7.81 -10.85 17.64
C PHE A 58 6.62 -10.06 17.08
N ASN A 59 5.90 -9.33 17.94
CA ASN A 59 4.79 -8.50 17.50
C ASN A 59 5.27 -7.41 16.53
N ALA A 60 6.37 -6.73 16.86
CA ALA A 60 7.00 -5.73 15.98
C ALA A 60 7.38 -6.34 14.63
N TYR A 61 8.01 -7.53 14.62
CA TYR A 61 8.33 -8.24 13.40
C TYR A 61 7.09 -8.51 12.52
N PHE A 62 5.96 -8.92 13.11
CA PHE A 62 4.76 -9.22 12.33
C PHE A 62 4.10 -7.96 11.75
N ASP A 63 4.07 -6.87 12.50
CA ASP A 63 3.56 -5.59 12.01
C ASP A 63 4.42 -5.05 10.84
N GLU A 64 5.74 -5.12 10.98
CA GLU A 64 6.67 -4.74 9.93
C GLU A 64 6.60 -5.69 8.71
N ALA A 65 6.42 -7.00 8.94
CA ALA A 65 6.24 -7.97 7.86
C ALA A 65 4.98 -7.68 7.04
N GLN A 66 3.88 -7.31 7.69
CA GLN A 66 2.66 -6.92 6.98
C GLN A 66 2.89 -5.65 6.15
N THR A 67 3.64 -4.68 6.70
CA THR A 67 4.04 -3.46 5.99
C THR A 67 4.87 -3.79 4.74
N TYR A 68 5.85 -4.69 4.88
CA TYR A 68 6.67 -5.17 3.77
C TYR A 68 5.85 -5.85 2.67
N LEU A 69 4.93 -6.74 3.03
CA LEU A 69 4.08 -7.44 2.06
C LEU A 69 3.13 -6.50 1.32
N ASN A 70 2.59 -5.50 2.02
CA ASN A 70 1.76 -4.47 1.40
C ASN A 70 2.56 -3.64 0.39
N CYS A 71 3.82 -3.31 0.71
CA CYS A 71 4.71 -2.63 -0.23
C CYS A 71 4.97 -3.49 -1.48
N LEU A 72 5.27 -4.78 -1.32
CA LEU A 72 5.48 -5.68 -2.45
C LEU A 72 4.25 -5.82 -3.34
N ALA A 73 3.06 -5.83 -2.75
CA ALA A 73 1.80 -5.83 -3.51
C ALA A 73 1.65 -4.55 -4.35
N ALA A 74 1.98 -3.39 -3.80
CA ALA A 74 1.99 -2.13 -4.54
C ALA A 74 3.04 -2.10 -5.66
N ALA A 75 4.22 -2.68 -5.42
CA ALA A 75 5.27 -2.79 -6.43
C ALA A 75 4.88 -3.72 -7.59
N SER A 76 4.27 -4.87 -7.26
CA SER A 76 3.71 -5.77 -8.26
C SER A 76 2.63 -5.09 -9.11
N ALA A 77 1.73 -4.32 -8.49
CA ALA A 77 0.72 -3.56 -9.20
C ALA A 77 1.33 -2.50 -10.14
N SER A 78 2.41 -1.83 -9.71
CA SER A 78 3.12 -0.83 -10.53
C SER A 78 3.76 -1.49 -11.75
N ALA A 79 4.48 -2.60 -11.57
CA ALA A 79 5.08 -3.35 -12.68
C ALA A 79 4.03 -3.88 -13.67
N GLN A 80 2.88 -4.36 -13.18
CA GLN A 80 1.77 -4.81 -14.04
C GLN A 80 1.17 -3.66 -14.85
N ALA A 81 1.09 -2.45 -14.29
CA ALA A 81 0.57 -1.29 -14.99
C ALA A 81 1.49 -0.90 -16.17
N GLU A 82 2.81 -0.90 -15.94
CA GLU A 82 3.80 -0.62 -16.99
C GLU A 82 3.74 -1.64 -18.13
N VAL A 83 3.65 -2.94 -17.79
CA VAL A 83 3.51 -4.00 -18.80
C VAL A 83 2.24 -3.80 -19.65
N ARG A 84 1.12 -3.44 -19.04
CA ARG A 84 -0.14 -3.17 -19.77
C ARG A 84 0.02 -1.96 -20.70
N LEU A 85 0.62 -0.88 -20.21
CA LEU A 85 0.87 0.32 -21.02
C LEU A 85 1.67 -0.01 -22.28
N VAL A 86 2.74 -0.81 -22.14
CA VAL A 86 3.57 -1.20 -23.29
C VAL A 86 2.81 -2.13 -24.25
N LEU A 87 2.00 -3.05 -23.73
CA LEU A 87 1.16 -3.93 -24.55
C LEU A 87 0.11 -3.16 -25.35
N ASP A 88 -0.55 -2.20 -24.73
CA ASP A 88 -1.57 -1.36 -25.37
C ASP A 88 -0.93 -0.51 -26.48
N ALA A 89 0.22 0.10 -26.21
CA ALA A 89 0.98 0.84 -27.22
C ALA A 89 1.40 -0.05 -28.41
N TYR A 90 1.85 -1.29 -28.14
CA TYR A 90 2.17 -2.24 -29.20
C TYR A 90 0.95 -2.58 -30.06
N GLN A 91 -0.20 -2.80 -29.42
CA GLN A 91 -1.46 -3.07 -30.12
C GLN A 91 -1.86 -1.90 -31.02
N GLU A 92 -1.79 -0.66 -30.53
CA GLU A 92 -2.09 0.53 -31.33
C GLU A 92 -1.17 0.69 -32.55
N MET A 93 0.10 0.28 -32.45
CA MET A 93 1.06 0.38 -33.55
C MET A 93 0.82 -0.62 -34.70
N PHE A 94 0.22 -1.78 -34.41
CA PHE A 94 0.18 -2.91 -35.34
C PHE A 94 -1.21 -3.53 -35.55
N GLN A 95 -2.28 -2.83 -35.15
CA GLN A 95 -3.67 -3.19 -35.44
C GLN A 95 -4.20 -2.57 -36.73
#